data_AF-A0A4Q3XZ72-F1
#
_entry.id   AF-A0A4Q3XZ72-F1
#
_cell.length_a   1.000
_cell.length_b   1.000
_cell.length_c   1.000
_cell.angle_alpha   90.00
_cell.angle_beta   90.00
_cell.angle_gamma   90.00
#
_symmetry.space_group_name_H-M   'P 1'
#
loop_
_entity.id
_entity.type
_entity.pdbx_description
1 polymer ?
#
loop_
_entity_poly.entity_id
_entity_poly.type
_entity_poly.pdbx_seq_one_letter_code
_entity_poly.pdbx_strand_id
1 'polypeptide(L)'
;MVQTAVAPRLIRTLCVALLLAALSACASVGGGRDRAGGIPRVTDPAPIVSGTMRPYQVRGRWYRPAEQPNYDETGLASWYGDAFNGRPTATGERFDMNALT
;
A
#
# COMPACT_ATOMS: atom_id res chain seq x y z
N MET A 1 -66.83 -13.29 16.81
CA MET A 1 -66.43 -13.13 15.39
C MET A 1 -65.22 -12.18 15.31
N VAL A 2 -64.03 -12.60 15.74
CA VAL A 2 -62.81 -11.77 15.75
C VAL A 2 -61.62 -12.65 15.38
N GLN A 3 -61.44 -12.98 14.11
CA GLN A 3 -60.33 -13.87 13.71
C GLN A 3 -59.67 -13.58 12.36
N THR A 4 -60.07 -12.55 11.61
CA THR A 4 -59.53 -12.30 10.25
C THR A 4 -58.50 -11.17 10.15
N ALA A 5 -58.34 -10.32 11.18
CA ALA A 5 -57.42 -9.18 11.11
C ALA A 5 -55.96 -9.51 11.52
N VAL A 6 -55.70 -10.69 12.09
CA VAL A 6 -54.37 -11.09 12.58
C VAL A 6 -53.46 -11.54 11.43
N ALA A 7 -54.00 -12.30 10.48
CA ALA A 7 -53.25 -12.83 9.34
C ALA A 7 -52.56 -11.76 8.46
N PRO A 8 -53.24 -10.68 7.99
CA PRO A 8 -52.59 -9.67 7.16
C PRO A 8 -51.57 -8.83 7.93
N ARG A 9 -51.75 -8.66 9.25
CA ARG A 9 -50.81 -7.96 10.13
C ARG A 9 -49.55 -8.79 10.35
N LEU A 10 -49.71 -10.11 10.57
CA LEU A 10 -48.60 -11.05 10.74
C LEU A 10 -47.76 -11.17 9.46
N ILE A 11 -48.41 -11.22 8.30
CA ILE A 11 -47.75 -11.27 6.99
C ILE A 11 -46.96 -9.98 6.74
N ARG A 12 -47.54 -8.80 7.02
CA ARG A 12 -46.81 -7.53 6.90
C ARG A 12 -45.59 -7.46 7.82
N THR A 13 -45.72 -7.91 9.07
CA THR A 13 -44.59 -7.91 10.01
C THR A 13 -43.48 -8.88 9.58
N LEU A 14 -43.85 -10.05 9.04
CA LEU A 14 -42.88 -11.01 8.50
C LEU A 14 -42.16 -10.46 7.27
N CYS A 15 -42.87 -9.84 6.33
CA CYS A 15 -42.26 -9.21 5.16
C CYS A 15 -41.30 -8.07 5.56
N VAL A 16 -41.69 -7.23 6.52
CA VAL A 16 -40.84 -6.13 7.01
C VAL A 16 -39.60 -6.67 7.73
N ALA A 17 -39.74 -7.69 8.58
CA ALA A 17 -38.61 -8.30 9.28
C ALA A 17 -37.61 -8.96 8.30
N LEU A 18 -38.12 -9.61 7.25
CA LEU A 18 -37.28 -10.26 6.23
C LEU A 18 -36.54 -9.23 5.37
N LEU A 19 -37.19 -8.10 5.04
CA LEU A 19 -36.57 -6.97 4.35
C LEU A 19 -35.45 -6.32 5.18
N LEU A 20 -35.69 -6.11 6.49
CA LEU A 20 -34.69 -5.54 7.39
C LEU A 20 -33.47 -6.45 7.55
N ALA A 21 -33.67 -7.77 7.63
CA ALA A 21 -32.57 -8.74 7.68
C ALA A 21 -31.76 -8.78 6.38
N ALA A 22 -32.40 -8.59 5.22
CA ALA A 22 -31.70 -8.49 3.94
C ALA A 22 -30.85 -7.21 3.84
N LEU A 23 -31.34 -6.08 4.37
CA LEU A 23 -30.59 -4.82 4.39
C LEU A 23 -29.36 -4.88 5.31
N SER A 24 -29.40 -5.60 6.44
CA SER A 24 -28.25 -5.70 7.35
C SER A 24 -27.07 -6.47 6.74
N ALA A 25 -27.32 -7.35 5.76
CA ALA A 25 -26.28 -8.11 5.07
C ALA A 25 -25.39 -7.21 4.18
N CYS A 26 -25.92 -6.10 3.67
CA CYS A 26 -25.15 -5.15 2.85
C CYS A 26 -24.12 -4.35 3.66
N ALA A 27 -24.26 -4.26 4.98
CA ALA A 27 -23.32 -3.52 5.84
C ALA A 27 -22.20 -4.39 6.44
N SER A 28 -22.39 -5.72 6.51
CA SER A 28 -21.43 -6.61 7.19
C SER A 28 -20.38 -7.26 6.28
N VAL A 29 -20.56 -7.26 4.95
CA VAL A 29 -19.61 -7.87 4.00
C VAL A 29 -18.64 -6.83 3.42
N GLY A 30 -18.02 -6.05 4.28
CA GLY A 30 -17.05 -5.01 3.87
C GLY A 30 -15.91 -4.72 4.85
N GLY A 31 -16.02 -5.15 6.11
CA GLY A 31 -15.02 -4.87 7.15
C GLY A 31 -13.98 -5.98 7.33
N GLY A 32 -13.58 -6.64 6.24
CA GLY A 32 -12.65 -7.76 6.27
C GLY A 32 -11.20 -7.33 6.46
N ARG A 33 -10.82 -7.06 7.72
CA ARG A 33 -9.45 -7.00 8.26
C ARG A 33 -8.50 -6.07 7.53
N ASP A 34 -8.31 -4.91 8.13
CA ASP A 34 -7.10 -4.12 7.97
C ASP A 34 -5.89 -5.04 8.09
N ARG A 35 -5.22 -5.25 6.96
CA ARG A 35 -3.89 -5.84 6.92
C ARG A 35 -2.98 -4.86 7.62
N ALA A 36 -2.85 -4.96 8.94
CA ALA A 36 -1.67 -4.51 9.65
C ALA A 36 -0.50 -5.47 9.30
N GLY A 37 -0.24 -5.66 8.01
CA GLY A 37 1.05 -6.18 7.56
C GLY A 37 2.04 -5.09 7.92
N GLY A 38 2.96 -5.39 8.84
CA GLY A 38 3.98 -4.43 9.26
C GLY A 38 4.66 -3.83 8.03
N ILE A 39 5.00 -2.54 8.11
CA ILE A 39 5.75 -1.86 7.06
C ILE A 39 7.00 -2.72 6.78
N PRO A 40 7.21 -3.18 5.54
CA PRO A 40 8.36 -4.02 5.23
C PRO A 40 9.64 -3.26 5.57
N ARG A 41 10.49 -3.85 6.43
CA ARG A 41 11.80 -3.31 6.79
C ARG A 41 12.85 -3.99 5.92
N VAL A 42 13.56 -3.22 5.11
CA VAL A 42 14.75 -3.69 4.40
C VAL A 42 15.89 -3.72 5.40
N THR A 43 16.33 -4.92 5.77
CA THR A 43 17.49 -5.12 6.66
C THR A 43 18.77 -5.32 5.85
N ASP A 44 18.66 -5.76 4.60
CA ASP A 44 19.78 -6.05 3.73
C ASP A 44 20.13 -4.81 2.89
N PRO A 45 21.30 -4.20 3.08
CA PRO A 45 21.69 -3.03 2.29
C PRO A 45 21.92 -3.43 0.83
N ALA A 46 21.50 -2.56 -0.10
CA ALA A 46 21.80 -2.74 -1.50
C ALA A 46 23.32 -2.81 -1.73
N PRO A 47 23.80 -3.72 -2.59
CA PRO A 47 25.23 -3.88 -2.83
C PRO A 47 25.84 -2.62 -3.44
N ILE A 48 27.03 -2.24 -2.96
CA ILE A 48 27.80 -1.16 -3.57
C ILE A 48 28.31 -1.64 -4.92
N VAL A 49 27.72 -1.12 -6.00
CA VAL A 49 28.21 -1.37 -7.35
C VAL A 49 29.39 -0.46 -7.65
N SER A 50 30.39 -0.98 -8.37
CA SER A 50 31.63 -0.27 -8.71
C SER A 50 31.38 1.06 -9.44
N GLY A 51 30.26 1.16 -10.17
CA GLY A 51 29.83 2.37 -10.86
C GLY A 51 29.51 3.54 -9.92
N THR A 52 28.90 3.27 -8.75
CA THR A 52 28.38 4.30 -7.84
C THR A 52 29.49 5.06 -7.10
N MET A 53 30.66 4.44 -6.92
CA MET A 53 31.80 5.04 -6.22
C MET A 53 32.76 5.83 -7.13
N ARG A 54 32.46 5.92 -8.43
CA ARG A 54 33.31 6.64 -9.39
C ARG A 54 33.23 8.15 -9.17
N PRO A 55 34.37 8.86 -9.04
CA PRO A 55 34.38 10.33 -9.03
C PRO A 55 33.73 10.90 -10.29
N TYR A 56 32.95 11.96 -10.14
CA TYR A 56 32.25 12.61 -11.25
C TYR A 56 32.32 14.13 -11.14
N GLN A 57 32.04 14.81 -12.25
CA GLN A 57 32.11 16.27 -12.33
C GLN A 57 30.73 16.83 -12.69
N VAL A 58 30.26 17.82 -11.93
CA VAL A 58 29.02 18.56 -12.22
C VAL A 58 29.37 20.03 -12.37
N ARG A 59 29.11 20.60 -13.56
CA ARG A 59 29.35 22.02 -13.86
C ARG A 59 30.76 22.50 -13.46
N GLY A 60 31.79 21.71 -13.75
CA GLY A 60 33.18 22.03 -13.43
C GLY A 60 33.66 21.64 -12.02
N ARG A 61 32.75 21.31 -11.09
CA ARG A 61 33.10 20.89 -9.73
C ARG A 61 33.19 19.37 -9.63
N TRP A 62 34.31 18.89 -9.06
CA TRP A 62 34.53 17.47 -8.80
C TRP A 62 33.84 17.02 -7.51
N TYR A 63 33.21 15.83 -7.59
CA TYR A 63 32.59 15.13 -6.47
C TYR A 63 33.18 13.73 -6.38
N ARG A 64 33.47 13.30 -5.15
CA ARG A 64 34.04 11.99 -4.84
C ARG A 64 33.13 11.31 -3.81
N PRO A 65 32.42 10.24 -4.19
CA PRO A 65 31.68 9.42 -3.23
C PRO A 65 32.63 8.87 -2.15
N ALA A 66 32.14 8.80 -0.92
CA ALA A 66 32.86 8.25 0.22
C ALA A 66 31.88 7.45 1.09
N GLU A 67 32.36 6.34 1.65
CA GLU A 67 31.57 5.53 2.58
C GLU A 67 31.42 6.25 3.92
N GLN A 68 30.22 6.18 4.48
CA GLN A 68 29.88 6.77 5.77
C GLN A 68 29.11 5.74 6.60
N PRO A 69 29.83 4.83 7.29
CA PRO A 69 29.22 3.66 7.95
C PRO A 69 28.28 4.02 9.12
N ASN A 70 28.42 5.23 9.68
CA ASN A 70 27.61 5.73 10.79
C ASN A 70 26.68 6.88 10.37
N TYR A 71 26.32 6.96 9.08
CA TYR A 71 25.43 8.01 8.57
C TYR A 71 23.99 7.79 9.06
N ASP A 72 23.40 8.81 9.67
CA ASP A 72 22.00 8.83 10.11
C ASP A 72 21.39 10.20 9.79
N GLU A 73 20.34 10.21 8.97
CA GLU A 73 19.66 11.43 8.52
C GLU A 73 18.14 11.21 8.46
N THR A 74 17.37 12.23 8.85
CA THR A 74 15.91 12.24 8.74
C THR A 74 15.47 13.36 7.80
N GLY A 75 14.55 13.06 6.89
CA GLY A 75 14.01 14.01 5.93
C GLY A 75 12.68 13.58 5.34
N LEU A 76 12.17 14.38 4.41
CA LEU A 76 10.96 14.04 3.67
C LEU A 76 11.26 12.98 2.61
N ALA A 77 10.51 11.88 2.63
CA ALA A 77 10.56 10.85 1.60
C ALA A 77 9.39 10.99 0.61
N SER A 78 9.66 10.66 -0.66
CA SER A 78 8.67 10.53 -1.73
C SER A 78 8.93 9.24 -2.51
N TRP A 79 7.95 8.79 -3.29
CA TRP A 79 8.03 7.55 -4.07
C TRP A 79 7.98 7.83 -5.58
N TYR A 80 8.59 6.94 -6.37
CA TYR A 80 8.53 6.99 -7.82
C TYR A 80 7.33 6.19 -8.35
N GLY A 81 6.60 6.78 -9.29
CA GLY A 81 5.42 6.15 -9.91
C GLY A 81 5.71 5.25 -11.10
N ASP A 82 4.63 4.79 -11.71
CA ASP A 82 4.58 3.87 -12.86
C ASP A 82 5.36 4.37 -14.08
N ALA A 83 5.44 5.69 -14.26
CA ALA A 83 6.21 6.33 -15.34
C ALA A 83 7.71 5.94 -15.37
N PHE A 84 8.24 5.41 -14.27
CA PHE A 84 9.63 4.98 -14.17
C PHE A 84 9.82 3.46 -14.18
N ASN A 85 8.73 2.69 -14.13
CA ASN A 85 8.78 1.24 -14.03
C ASN A 85 9.52 0.62 -15.23
N GLY A 86 10.45 -0.29 -14.95
CA GLY A 86 11.29 -0.99 -15.92
C GLY A 86 12.48 -0.20 -16.47
N ARG A 87 12.63 1.08 -16.12
CA ARG A 87 13.76 1.93 -16.56
C ARG A 87 15.03 1.61 -15.75
N PRO A 88 16.22 1.81 -16.34
CA PRO A 88 17.48 1.61 -15.61
C PRO A 88 17.64 2.65 -14.49
N THR A 89 18.06 2.19 -13.31
CA THR A 89 18.45 3.01 -12.16
C THR A 89 19.92 3.46 -12.27
N ALA A 90 20.40 4.25 -11.30
CA ALA A 90 21.80 4.66 -11.21
C ALA A 90 22.76 3.48 -10.98
N THR A 91 22.30 2.39 -10.34
CA THR A 91 23.08 1.16 -10.17
C THR A 91 23.11 0.31 -11.45
N GLY A 92 22.22 0.59 -12.40
CA GLY A 92 22.07 -0.14 -13.67
C GLY A 92 20.98 -1.22 -13.66
N GLU A 93 20.41 -1.51 -12.48
CA GLU A 93 19.28 -2.43 -12.34
C GLU A 93 18.00 -1.83 -12.92
N ARG A 94 17.02 -2.67 -13.25
CA ARG A 94 15.70 -2.18 -13.70
C ARG A 94 14.84 -1.90 -12.48
N PHE A 95 14.28 -0.69 -12.42
CA PHE A 95 13.33 -0.32 -11.38
C PHE A 95 12.05 -1.15 -11.51
N ASP A 96 11.57 -1.72 -10.40
CA ASP A 96 10.25 -2.35 -10.30
C ASP A 96 9.46 -1.64 -9.20
N MET A 97 8.35 -0.99 -9.58
CA MET A 97 7.51 -0.23 -8.65
C MET A 97 6.84 -1.11 -7.57
N ASN A 98 6.73 -2.42 -7.80
CA ASN A 98 6.13 -3.35 -6.84
C ASN A 98 7.18 -4.05 -5.96
N ALA A 99 8.46 -3.86 -6.28
CA ALA A 99 9.56 -4.41 -5.50
C ALA A 99 10.05 -3.37 -4.49
N LEU A 100 10.52 -3.88 -3.36
CA LEU A 100 11.29 -3.09 -2.40
C LEU A 100 12.76 -3.39 -2.65
N THR A 101 13.36 -2.62 -3.55
CA THR A 101 14.76 -2.70 -3.97
C THR A 101 15.62 -1.69 -3.25
#